data_AF-A0A8J2Y667-F1
#
_entry.id   AF-A0A8J2Y667-F1
#
_cell.length_a   1.000
_cell.length_b   1.000
_cell.length_c   1.000
_cell.angle_alpha   90.00
_cell.angle_beta   90.00
_cell.angle_gamma   90.00
#
_symmetry.space_group_name_H-M   'P 1'
#
loop_
_entity.id
_entity.type
_entity.pdbx_description
1 polymer ?
#
loop_
_entity_poly.entity_id
_entity_poly.type
_entity_poly.pdbx_seq_one_letter_code
_entity_poly.pdbx_strand_id
1 'polypeptide(L)'
;MSSDRAPGYRGTVEAQVRHYGPPPLQYMKDSNPFFERIAGWDGVFNRVLMYRGNTLHSGLIPDWFRFPRNPRKGRLTMNALVTV
;
A
#
# COMPACT_ATOMS: atom_id res chain seq x y z
N MET A 1 1.57 -16.89 -4.65
CA MET A 1 1.18 -16.95 -3.22
C MET A 1 0.45 -18.26 -3.01
N SER A 2 0.89 -19.14 -2.11
CA SER A 2 0.08 -20.33 -1.78
C SER A 2 -1.18 -19.91 -1.02
N SER A 3 -2.32 -20.48 -1.38
CA SER A 3 -3.62 -20.28 -0.72
C SER A 3 -3.59 -20.62 0.77
N ASP A 4 -2.67 -21.48 1.19
CA ASP A 4 -2.61 -22.04 2.55
C ASP A 4 -2.31 -21.00 3.62
N ARG A 5 -1.76 -19.84 3.23
CA ARG A 5 -1.43 -18.75 4.17
C ARG A 5 -2.63 -17.85 4.50
N ALA A 6 -3.68 -17.87 3.68
CA ALA A 6 -4.80 -16.94 3.84
C ALA A 6 -5.56 -17.09 5.17
N PRO A 7 -5.84 -18.32 5.68
CA PRO A 7 -6.54 -18.48 6.96
C PRO A 7 -5.74 -17.93 8.15
N GLY A 8 -4.43 -18.23 8.23
CA GLY A 8 -3.58 -17.75 9.31
C GLY A 8 -3.41 -16.23 9.31
N TYR A 9 -3.24 -15.64 8.12
CA TYR A 9 -3.20 -14.18 7.98
C TYR A 9 -4.52 -13.54 8.45
N ARG A 10 -5.67 -14.08 8.03
CA ARG A 10 -6.98 -13.58 8.42
C ARG A 10 -7.18 -13.62 9.94
N GLY A 11 -6.84 -14.74 10.58
CA GLY A 11 -6.94 -14.87 12.04
C GLY A 11 -6.06 -13.86 12.79
N THR A 12 -4.88 -13.55 12.26
CA THR A 12 -3.99 -12.52 12.81
C THR A 12 -4.62 -11.12 12.72
N VAL A 13 -5.13 -10.75 11.55
CA VAL A 13 -5.78 -9.45 11.33
C VAL A 13 -7.01 -9.30 12.24
N GLU A 14 -7.85 -10.33 12.33
CA GLU A 14 -9.03 -10.30 13.21
C GLU A 14 -8.65 -10.14 14.69
N ALA A 15 -7.60 -10.82 15.16
CA ALA A 15 -7.10 -10.67 16.52
C ALA A 15 -6.56 -9.26 16.77
N GLN A 16 -5.83 -8.68 15.82
CA GLN A 16 -5.33 -7.31 15.90
C GLN A 16 -6.50 -6.30 15.93
N VAL A 17 -7.54 -6.49 15.11
CA VAL A 17 -8.71 -5.59 15.09
C VAL A 17 -9.48 -5.68 16.41
N ARG A 18 -9.61 -6.88 16.99
CA ARG A 18 -10.19 -7.03 18.33
C ARG A 18 -9.39 -6.32 19.42
N HIS A 19 -8.06 -6.30 19.29
CA HIS A 19 -7.17 -5.72 20.29
C HIS A 19 -7.03 -4.19 20.15
N TYR A 20 -6.80 -3.68 18.94
CA TYR A 20 -6.54 -2.27 18.67
C TYR A 20 -7.78 -1.47 18.23
N GLY A 21 -8.91 -2.13 17.98
CA GLY A 21 -10.07 -1.53 17.33
C GLY A 21 -9.91 -1.43 15.80
N PRO A 22 -10.96 -1.04 15.06
CA PRO A 22 -10.85 -0.85 13.62
C PRO A 22 -9.91 0.33 13.28
N PRO A 23 -9.17 0.27 12.16
CA PRO A 23 -8.36 1.40 11.72
C PRO A 23 -9.25 2.61 11.38
N PRO A 24 -8.74 3.84 11.52
CA PRO A 24 -9.48 5.05 11.16
C PRO A 24 -9.88 5.05 9.67
N LEU A 25 -11.02 5.66 9.36
CA LEU A 25 -11.52 5.85 7.98
C LEU A 25 -10.74 6.94 7.25
N GLN A 26 -9.48 6.65 6.95
CA GLN A 26 -8.58 7.56 6.27
C GLN A 26 -7.69 6.80 5.27
N TYR A 27 -7.12 7.54 4.33
CA TYR A 27 -6.15 6.98 3.41
C TYR A 27 -4.88 6.55 4.15
N MET A 28 -4.30 5.41 3.75
CA MET A 28 -3.07 4.86 4.36
C MET A 28 -1.88 5.74 4.01
N LYS A 29 -1.25 6.37 5.01
CA LYS A 29 -0.18 7.37 4.82
C LYS A 29 1.13 7.06 5.57
N ASP A 30 1.05 6.33 6.68
CA ASP A 30 2.21 5.96 7.50
C ASP A 30 1.92 4.67 8.27
N SER A 31 2.86 4.23 9.11
CA SER A 31 2.70 3.14 10.05
C SER A 31 1.46 3.29 10.93
N ASN A 32 0.86 2.16 11.29
CA ASN A 32 -0.25 2.07 12.23
C ASN A 32 -0.09 0.79 13.08
N PRO A 33 -1.01 0.49 14.02
CA PRO A 33 -0.90 -0.72 14.85
C PRO A 33 -0.89 -2.05 14.10
N PHE A 34 -1.26 -2.07 12.82
CA PHE A 34 -1.35 -3.27 11.97
C PHE A 34 -0.15 -3.43 11.04
N PHE A 35 0.42 -2.33 10.55
CA PHE A 35 1.46 -2.33 9.53
C PHE A 35 2.52 -1.26 9.81
N GLU A 36 3.78 -1.64 9.59
CA GLU A 36 4.91 -0.72 9.58
C GLU A 36 5.20 -0.22 8.16
N ARG A 37 5.40 1.09 8.00
CA ARG A 37 5.94 1.65 6.76
C ARG A 37 7.45 1.42 6.72
N ILE A 38 7.87 0.40 5.98
CA ILE A 38 9.28 0.05 5.82
C ILE A 38 10.02 0.87 4.75
N ALA A 39 9.30 1.52 3.82
CA ALA A 39 9.90 2.34 2.77
C ALA A 39 8.89 3.30 2.09
N GLY A 40 9.41 4.30 1.39
CA GLY A 40 8.64 5.23 0.57
C GLY A 40 9.52 5.93 -0.47
N TRP A 41 8.96 6.21 -1.65
CA TRP A 41 9.69 6.82 -2.77
C TRP A 41 8.84 7.83 -3.52
N ASP A 42 9.47 8.92 -3.94
CA ASP A 42 8.84 9.86 -4.87
C ASP A 42 8.63 9.22 -6.25
N GLY A 43 7.46 9.50 -6.82
CA GLY A 43 7.13 9.07 -8.17
C GLY A 43 7.79 9.98 -9.21
N VAL A 44 8.99 9.62 -9.63
CA VAL A 44 9.76 10.29 -10.69
C VAL A 44 9.59 9.60 -12.04
N PHE A 45 9.86 10.31 -13.13
CA PHE A 45 9.82 9.76 -14.49
C PHE A 45 10.88 8.67 -14.70
N ASN A 46 10.53 7.65 -15.49
CA ASN A 46 11.43 6.57 -15.91
C ASN A 46 12.06 5.77 -14.74
N ARG A 47 11.30 5.54 -13.66
CA ARG A 47 11.72 4.72 -12.52
C ARG A 47 10.87 3.45 -12.42
N VAL A 48 11.55 2.32 -12.16
CA VAL A 48 10.93 1.05 -11.78
C VAL A 48 11.18 0.77 -10.30
N LEU A 49 10.14 0.35 -9.58
CA LEU A 49 10.25 -0.18 -8.22
C LEU A 49 9.88 -1.66 -8.26
N MET A 50 10.77 -2.53 -7.80
CA MET A 50 10.52 -3.96 -7.65
C MET A 50 10.60 -4.32 -6.17
N TYR A 51 9.59 -5.05 -5.70
CA TYR A 51 9.48 -5.51 -4.32
C TYR A 51 8.71 -6.83 -4.29
N ARG A 52 8.72 -7.50 -3.13
CA ARG A 52 8.04 -8.79 -3.00
C ARG A 52 6.53 -8.61 -3.14
N GLY A 53 5.88 -9.44 -3.96
CA GLY A 53 4.42 -9.36 -4.19
C GLY A 53 3.55 -9.61 -2.95
N ASN A 54 4.14 -10.00 -1.81
CA ASN A 54 3.48 -10.14 -0.53
C ASN A 54 3.66 -8.96 0.43
N THR A 55 4.22 -7.85 -0.05
CA THR A 55 4.32 -6.58 0.68
C THR A 55 3.11 -5.71 0.36
N LEU A 56 2.48 -5.15 1.41
CA LEU A 56 1.45 -4.13 1.23
C LEU A 56 2.10 -2.88 0.63
N HIS A 57 1.59 -2.39 -0.48
CA HIS A 57 1.99 -1.12 -1.07
C HIS A 57 0.77 -0.22 -1.19
N SER A 58 0.99 1.07 -1.00
CA SER A 58 -0.01 2.12 -1.19
C SER A 58 0.65 3.30 -1.86
N GLY A 59 -0.15 4.12 -2.56
CA GLY A 59 0.30 5.47 -2.86
C GLY A 59 0.56 6.23 -1.56
N LEU A 60 1.56 7.10 -1.56
CA LEU A 60 1.70 8.11 -0.51
C LEU A 60 1.02 9.39 -1.02
N ILE A 61 -0.20 9.64 -0.55
CA ILE A 61 -1.01 10.80 -0.96
C ILE A 61 -1.19 11.71 0.27
N PRO A 62 -0.39 12.78 0.39
CA PRO A 62 -0.54 13.74 1.48
C PRO A 62 -1.84 14.53 1.38
N ASP A 63 -2.34 15.04 2.51
CA ASP A 63 -3.60 15.81 2.56
C ASP A 63 -3.53 17.14 1.79
N TRP A 64 -2.32 17.68 1.61
CA TRP A 64 -2.06 18.86 0.81
C TRP A 64 -1.98 18.56 -0.70
N PHE A 65 -1.93 17.29 -1.12
CA PHE A 65 -1.85 16.95 -2.54
C PHE A 65 -3.12 17.38 -3.27
N ARG A 66 -2.94 17.94 -4.47
CA ARG A 66 -4.03 18.38 -5.35
C ARG A 66 -3.88 17.73 -6.70
N PHE A 67 -4.86 16.93 -7.09
CA PHE A 67 -4.83 16.24 -8.38
C PHE A 67 -4.92 17.25 -9.53
N PRO A 68 -3.99 17.22 -10.50
CA PRO A 68 -4.09 18.07 -11.68
C PRO A 68 -5.39 17.79 -12.44
N ARG A 69 -6.17 18.83 -12.75
CA ARG A 69 -7.39 18.70 -13.55
C ARG A 69 -7.13 18.28 -15.00
N ASN A 70 -5.97 18.65 -15.54
CA ASN A 70 -5.55 18.26 -16.88
C ASN A 70 -4.82 16.90 -16.79
N PRO A 71 -5.37 15.80 -17.36
CA PRO A 71 -4.75 14.48 -17.27
C PRO A 71 -3.37 14.41 -17.95
N ARG A 72 -3.08 15.30 -18.92
CA ARG A 72 -1.75 15.41 -19.55
C ARG A 72 -0.67 15.94 -18.61
N LYS A 73 -1.06 16.56 -17.49
CA LYS A 73 -0.17 16.99 -16.41
C LYS A 73 -0.10 15.96 -15.27
N GLY A 74 -0.86 14.88 -15.37
CA GLY A 74 -0.82 13.78 -14.41
C GLY A 74 0.43 12.94 -14.58
N ARG A 75 0.64 12.02 -13.63
CA ARG A 75 1.70 11.01 -13.71
C ARG A 75 1.08 9.68 -14.15
N LEU A 76 1.61 9.09 -15.20
CA LEU A 76 1.29 7.73 -15.61
C LEU A 76 2.23 6.75 -14.90
N THR A 77 1.68 5.73 -14.25
CA THR A 77 2.41 4.63 -13.63
C THR A 77 1.80 3.31 -14.07
N MET A 78 2.62 2.29 -14.25
CA MET A 78 2.19 0.93 -14.58
C MET A 78 2.64 -0.02 -13.47
N ASN A 79 1.73 -0.92 -13.05
CA ASN A 79 2.03 -1.98 -12.09
C ASN A 79 1.90 -3.33 -12.79
N ALA A 80 2.81 -4.25 -12.51
CA ALA A 80 2.76 -5.62 -12.98
C ALA A 80 3.12 -6.58 -11.85
N LEU A 81 2.51 -7.76 -11.85
CA LEU A 81 2.93 -8.87 -11.01
C LEU A 81 3.73 -9.84 -11.90
N VAL A 82 4.97 -10.13 -11.49
CA VAL A 82 5.83 -11.10 -12.17
C VAL A 82 5.91 -12.35 -11.32
N THR A 83 5.61 -13.50 -11.94
CA THR A 83 5.71 -14.83 -11.33
C THR A 83 6.73 -15.66 -12.10
N VAL A 84 7.48 -16.49 -11.38
CA VAL A 84 8.35 -17.52 -11.93
C VAL A 84 7.72 -18.89 -11.76
#